data_AF-A0ABD2P824-F1
#
_entry.id   AF-A0ABD2P824-F1
#
_cell.length_a   1.000
_cell.length_b   1.000
_cell.length_c   1.000
_cell.angle_alpha   90.00
_cell.angle_beta   90.00
_cell.angle_gamma   90.00
#
_symmetry.space_group_name_H-M   'P 1'
#
loop_
_entity.id
_entity.type
_entity.pdbx_description
1 polymer ?
#
loop_
_entity_poly.entity_id
_entity_poly.type
_entity_poly.pdbx_seq_one_letter_code
_entity_poly.pdbx_strand_id
1 'polypeptide(L)'
;MQEILVLFLELEKGGTFNKNFRLWLTTEEHEKFPISLLQMCIKFTNEAPSGIRAGLTRTYISMNQDMLDYSDSKQYIPLIYAISFLHTIVQERRKFGPLGWNIPYEFNSADWYMLGEVHYGGRVTDDFDKKLLNTFCKVWFTDHIFAEDFCFYKGYKIIVYKQVTEYLEHFKSMTPTDVPQVYGLHTNANIT
;
A
#
# COMPACT_ATOMS: atom_id res chain seq x y z
N MET A 1 -7.65 28.44 8.76
CA MET A 1 -8.10 28.52 7.34
C MET A 1 -8.91 29.76 7.03
N GLN A 2 -9.86 30.20 7.87
CA GLN A 2 -10.58 31.46 7.64
C GLN A 2 -9.67 32.69 7.61
N GLU A 3 -8.66 32.78 8.49
CA GLU A 3 -7.68 33.88 8.49
C GLU A 3 -6.87 33.95 7.18
N ILE A 4 -6.50 32.79 6.64
CA ILE A 4 -5.78 32.70 5.35
C ILE A 4 -6.67 33.22 4.21
N LEU A 5 -7.96 32.85 4.20
CA LEU A 5 -8.92 33.36 3.22
C LEU A 5 -9.06 34.88 3.30
N VAL A 6 -9.14 35.45 4.52
CA VAL A 6 -9.22 36.91 4.72
C VAL A 6 -7.97 37.60 4.16
N LEU A 7 -6.77 37.08 4.47
CA LEU A 7 -5.50 37.61 3.94
C LEU A 7 -5.46 37.59 2.41
N PHE A 8 -5.94 36.53 1.76
CA PHE A 8 -5.98 36.48 0.30
C PHE A 8 -6.98 37.45 -0.32
N LEU A 9 -8.16 37.60 0.28
CA LEU A 9 -9.15 38.58 -0.16
C LEU A 9 -8.64 40.03 0.00
N GLU A 10 -7.78 40.30 0.98
CA GLU A 10 -7.12 41.59 1.13
C GLU A 10 -6.01 41.80 0.10
N LEU A 11 -5.22 40.77 -0.21
CA LEU A 11 -4.20 40.82 -1.25
C LEU A 11 -4.81 41.06 -2.64
N GLU A 12 -5.95 40.45 -2.96
CA GLU A 12 -6.68 40.71 -4.22
C GLU A 12 -7.17 42.15 -4.34
N LYS A 13 -7.47 42.82 -3.21
CA LYS A 13 -7.96 44.21 -3.19
C LYS A 13 -6.86 45.27 -3.39
N GLY A 14 -5.62 44.87 -3.67
CA GLY A 14 -4.52 45.78 -4.00
C GLY A 14 -3.26 45.62 -3.15
N GLY A 15 -3.07 44.45 -2.53
CA GLY A 15 -1.84 44.15 -1.79
C GLY A 15 -0.62 43.97 -2.69
N THR A 16 0.56 44.35 -2.19
CA THR A 16 1.82 44.08 -2.88
C THR A 16 2.36 42.71 -2.48
N PHE A 17 2.71 41.87 -3.46
CA PHE A 17 3.32 40.57 -3.21
C PHE A 17 4.44 40.29 -4.21
N ASN A 18 5.38 39.42 -3.80
CA ASN A 18 6.46 39.01 -4.66
C ASN A 18 5.94 38.02 -5.73
N LYS A 19 6.26 38.25 -7.01
CA LYS A 19 5.84 37.37 -8.13
C LYS A 19 6.31 35.91 -7.99
N ASN A 20 7.37 35.66 -7.21
CA ASN A 20 7.92 34.33 -6.95
C ASN A 20 7.32 33.66 -5.70
N PHE A 21 6.45 34.33 -4.95
CA PHE A 21 5.81 33.74 -3.78
C PHE A 21 4.92 32.56 -4.20
N ARG A 22 5.00 31.44 -3.46
CA ARG A 22 4.16 30.26 -3.61
C ARG A 22 3.75 29.77 -2.23
N LEU A 23 2.45 29.66 -1.98
CA LEU A 23 1.91 29.05 -0.78
C LEU A 23 1.50 27.61 -1.08
N TRP A 24 1.98 26.67 -0.26
CA TRP A 24 1.59 25.26 -0.32
C TRP A 24 0.72 24.94 0.88
N LEU A 25 -0.42 24.28 0.65
CA LEU A 25 -1.36 23.87 1.67
C LEU A 25 -1.57 22.36 1.55
N THR A 26 -1.44 21.64 2.66
CA THR A 26 -1.73 20.20 2.75
C THR A 26 -2.91 20.02 3.70
N THR A 27 -3.95 19.34 3.23
CA THR A 27 -5.15 19.02 4.02
C THR A 27 -5.69 17.67 3.56
N GLU A 28 -6.37 16.97 4.44
CA GLU A 28 -7.30 15.90 4.05
C GLU A 28 -8.64 16.49 3.56
N GLU A 29 -9.46 15.67 2.93
CA GLU A 29 -10.84 16.02 2.61
C GLU A 29 -11.60 16.33 3.90
N HIS A 30 -12.25 17.49 3.96
CA HIS A 30 -12.97 17.90 5.15
C HIS A 30 -14.16 18.81 4.78
N GLU A 31 -15.36 18.46 5.23
CA GLU A 31 -16.61 19.18 4.89
C GLU A 31 -16.58 20.67 5.26
N LYS A 32 -15.88 21.03 6.34
CA LYS A 32 -15.73 22.42 6.80
C LYS A 32 -14.62 23.20 6.08
N PHE A 33 -13.96 22.63 5.07
CA PHE A 33 -12.94 23.35 4.32
C PHE A 33 -13.59 24.49 3.52
N PRO A 34 -13.10 25.75 3.62
CA PRO A 34 -13.74 26.88 2.95
C PRO A 34 -13.74 26.74 1.42
N ILE A 35 -14.93 26.67 0.82
CA ILE A 35 -15.11 26.52 -0.64
C ILE A 35 -14.45 27.68 -1.39
N SER A 36 -14.54 28.91 -0.86
CA SER A 36 -13.93 30.10 -1.47
C SER A 36 -12.41 29.97 -1.58
N LEU A 37 -11.76 29.46 -0.53
CA LEU A 37 -10.31 29.22 -0.55
C LEU A 37 -9.97 28.08 -1.50
N LEU A 38 -10.77 27.00 -1.48
CA LEU A 38 -10.60 25.90 -2.42
C LEU A 38 -10.66 26.39 -3.86
N GLN A 39 -11.64 27.24 -4.21
CA GLN A 39 -11.80 27.78 -5.56
C GLN A 39 -10.57 28.58 -6.02
N MET A 40 -9.94 29.35 -5.13
CA MET A 40 -8.74 30.16 -5.41
C MET A 40 -7.45 29.33 -5.54
N CYS A 41 -7.41 28.11 -4.99
CA CYS A 41 -6.24 27.25 -5.06
C CYS A 41 -6.15 26.44 -6.37
N ILE A 42 -4.91 26.14 -6.80
CA ILE A 42 -4.64 25.01 -7.68
C ILE A 42 -4.73 23.75 -6.82
N LYS A 43 -5.66 22.84 -7.14
CA LYS A 43 -5.88 21.61 -6.36
C LYS A 43 -5.03 20.49 -6.92
N PHE A 44 -4.36 19.76 -6.04
CA PHE A 44 -3.67 18.53 -6.38
C PHE A 44 -4.10 17.45 -5.40
N THR A 45 -4.73 16.40 -5.90
CA THR A 45 -5.07 15.21 -5.13
C THR A 45 -3.91 14.23 -5.24
N ASN A 46 -3.23 13.97 -4.13
CA ASN A 46 -2.19 12.95 -4.07
C ASN A 46 -2.80 11.66 -3.52
N GLU A 47 -3.31 10.82 -4.41
CA GLU A 47 -3.69 9.47 -4.02
C GLU A 47 -2.41 8.63 -3.90
N ALA A 48 -2.29 7.89 -2.79
CA ALA A 48 -1.16 6.99 -2.62
C ALA A 48 -1.16 5.96 -3.76
N PRO A 49 0.01 5.65 -4.36
CA PRO A 49 0.14 4.57 -5.33
C PRO A 49 -0.55 3.31 -4.81
N SER A 50 -1.46 2.78 -5.62
CA SER A 50 -2.33 1.65 -5.31
C SER A 50 -1.96 0.41 -6.12
N GLY A 51 -2.47 -0.73 -5.68
CA GLY A 51 -2.20 -2.01 -6.30
C GLY A 51 -0.95 -2.70 -5.77
N ILE A 52 -0.74 -3.91 -6.27
CA ILE A 52 0.32 -4.83 -5.86
C ILE A 52 1.68 -4.26 -6.22
N ARG A 53 1.79 -3.69 -7.42
CA ARG A 53 3.00 -2.99 -7.87
C ARG A 53 3.43 -1.94 -6.86
N ALA A 54 2.50 -1.08 -6.44
CA ALA A 54 2.81 0.00 -5.51
C ALA A 54 3.18 -0.52 -4.12
N GLY A 55 2.46 -1.51 -3.61
CA GLY A 55 2.76 -2.13 -2.31
C GLY A 55 4.15 -2.78 -2.29
N LEU A 56 4.45 -3.64 -3.26
CA LEU A 56 5.76 -4.28 -3.39
C LEU A 56 6.88 -3.25 -3.57
N THR A 57 6.66 -2.24 -4.43
CA THR A 57 7.65 -1.17 -4.63
C THR A 57 7.96 -0.45 -3.33
N ARG A 58 6.93 -0.09 -2.55
CA ARG A 58 7.09 0.56 -1.24
C ARG A 58 7.88 -0.32 -0.27
N THR A 59 7.57 -1.61 -0.18
CA THR A 59 8.28 -2.54 0.69
C THR A 59 9.75 -2.65 0.28
N TYR A 60 10.05 -2.90 -0.99
CA TYR A 60 11.42 -3.10 -1.47
C TYR A 60 12.27 -1.82 -1.50
N ILE A 61 11.68 -0.63 -1.66
CA ILE A 61 12.40 0.64 -1.47
C ILE A 61 12.90 0.80 -0.03
N SER A 62 12.14 0.28 0.94
CA SER A 62 12.52 0.32 2.35
C SER A 62 13.48 -0.79 2.79
N MET A 63 13.72 -1.80 1.93
CA MET A 63 14.69 -2.86 2.18
C MET A 63 16.10 -2.43 1.79
N ASN A 64 17.08 -2.89 2.56
CA ASN A 64 18.49 -2.80 2.17
C ASN A 64 18.95 -4.12 1.51
N GLN A 65 20.11 -4.08 0.84
CA GLN A 65 20.68 -5.27 0.21
C GLN A 65 21.06 -6.34 1.25
N ASP A 66 21.53 -5.92 2.42
CA ASP A 66 21.89 -6.81 3.52
C ASP A 66 20.72 -7.70 3.98
N MET A 67 19.47 -7.23 3.87
CA MET A 67 18.29 -8.04 4.15
C MET A 67 18.12 -9.18 3.16
N LEU A 68 18.43 -8.99 1.87
CA LEU A 68 18.37 -10.07 0.89
C LEU A 68 19.55 -11.03 1.04
N ASP A 69 20.71 -10.52 1.44
CA ASP A 69 21.95 -11.27 1.59
C ASP A 69 22.09 -11.95 2.97
N TYR A 70 21.09 -11.82 3.84
CA TYR A 70 21.12 -12.35 5.22
C TYR A 70 21.30 -13.87 5.27
N SER A 71 20.80 -14.62 4.28
CA SER A 71 20.87 -16.08 4.26
C SER A 71 21.10 -16.63 2.85
N ASP A 72 22.04 -17.57 2.75
CA ASP A 72 22.31 -18.35 1.52
C ASP A 72 21.29 -19.46 1.25
N SER A 73 20.32 -19.66 2.15
CA SER A 73 19.25 -20.64 1.94
C SER A 73 18.45 -20.29 0.69
N LYS A 74 18.32 -21.26 -0.23
CA LYS A 74 17.54 -21.10 -1.47
C LYS A 74 16.08 -20.72 -1.21
N GLN A 75 15.56 -21.05 -0.04
CA GLN A 75 14.20 -20.78 0.41
C GLN A 75 14.03 -19.34 0.92
N TYR A 76 15.11 -18.68 1.34
CA TYR A 76 15.04 -17.39 2.01
C TYR A 76 14.45 -16.30 1.12
N ILE A 77 15.01 -16.07 -0.07
CA ILE A 77 14.54 -15.03 -0.99
C ILE A 77 13.08 -15.26 -1.45
N PRO A 78 12.66 -16.49 -1.85
CA PRO A 78 11.25 -16.79 -2.11
C PRO A 78 10.32 -16.43 -0.95
N LEU A 79 10.71 -16.72 0.30
CA LEU A 79 9.93 -16.39 1.48
C LEU A 79 9.83 -14.88 1.70
N ILE A 80 10.93 -14.14 1.53
CA ILE A 80 10.91 -12.66 1.57
C ILE A 80 9.91 -12.08 0.56
N TYR A 81 9.91 -12.61 -0.67
CA TYR A 81 8.94 -12.19 -1.68
C TYR A 81 7.50 -12.54 -1.27
N ALA A 82 7.25 -13.76 -0.77
CA ALA A 82 5.93 -14.19 -0.31
C ALA A 82 5.38 -13.36 0.85
N ILE A 83 6.23 -13.03 1.83
CA ILE A 83 5.93 -12.14 2.96
C ILE A 83 5.57 -10.74 2.45
N SER A 84 6.36 -10.21 1.52
CA SER A 84 6.12 -8.89 0.90
C SER A 84 4.82 -8.85 0.11
N PHE A 85 4.51 -9.93 -0.60
CA PHE A 85 3.26 -10.10 -1.32
C PHE A 85 2.08 -10.14 -0.36
N LEU A 86 2.13 -10.98 0.69
CA LEU A 86 1.08 -11.04 1.70
C LEU A 86 0.84 -9.69 2.38
N HIS A 87 1.91 -9.00 2.77
CA HIS A 87 1.82 -7.66 3.35
C HIS A 87 1.10 -6.67 2.44
N THR A 88 1.42 -6.72 1.14
CA THR A 88 0.76 -5.91 0.12
C THR A 88 -0.72 -6.24 -0.01
N ILE A 89 -1.09 -7.52 -0.06
CA ILE A 89 -2.49 -7.96 -0.14
C ILE A 89 -3.28 -7.50 1.08
N VAL A 90 -2.73 -7.66 2.28
CA VAL A 90 -3.36 -7.24 3.54
C VAL A 90 -3.63 -5.73 3.57
N GLN A 91 -2.68 -4.92 3.10
CA GLN A 91 -2.83 -3.47 2.96
C GLN A 91 -3.89 -3.09 1.91
N GLU A 92 -3.83 -3.68 0.72
CA GLU A 92 -4.74 -3.36 -0.39
C GLU A 92 -6.18 -3.76 -0.07
N ARG A 93 -6.38 -4.86 0.66
CA ARG A 93 -7.72 -5.30 1.09
C ARG A 93 -8.47 -4.24 1.91
N ARG A 94 -7.79 -3.34 2.62
CA ARG A 94 -8.45 -2.25 3.38
C ARG A 94 -9.33 -1.35 2.52
N LYS A 95 -9.05 -1.24 1.22
CA LYS A 95 -9.80 -0.40 0.28
C LYS A 95 -11.21 -0.92 0.01
N PHE A 96 -11.46 -2.19 0.29
CA PHE A 96 -12.76 -2.85 0.07
C PHE A 96 -13.65 -2.81 1.33
N GLY A 97 -13.32 -1.95 2.31
CA GLY A 97 -14.10 -1.78 3.54
C GLY A 97 -14.38 -3.12 4.23
N PRO A 98 -15.63 -3.37 4.67
CA PRO A 98 -16.04 -4.62 5.32
C PRO A 98 -15.81 -5.90 4.50
N LEU A 99 -15.70 -5.83 3.17
CA LEU A 99 -15.37 -7.01 2.34
C LEU A 99 -13.89 -7.38 2.46
N GLY A 100 -13.05 -6.38 2.72
CA GLY A 100 -11.62 -6.55 2.93
C GLY A 100 -11.30 -7.03 4.34
N TRP A 101 -11.79 -6.27 5.32
CA TRP A 101 -11.59 -6.46 6.75
C TRP A 101 -12.83 -5.97 7.52
N ASN A 102 -13.24 -6.69 8.55
CA ASN A 102 -14.34 -6.25 9.41
C ASN A 102 -13.97 -4.98 10.19
N ILE A 103 -12.70 -4.85 10.61
CA ILE A 103 -12.16 -3.68 11.30
C ILE A 103 -11.13 -2.97 10.41
N PRO A 104 -11.15 -1.62 10.32
CA PRO A 104 -10.21 -0.86 9.48
C PRO A 104 -8.81 -0.76 10.13
N TYR A 105 -8.10 -1.88 10.25
CA TYR A 105 -6.75 -1.89 10.85
C TYR A 105 -5.77 -1.04 10.05
N GLU A 106 -4.84 -0.38 10.76
CA GLU A 106 -3.75 0.36 10.13
C GLU A 106 -2.48 -0.50 10.07
N PHE A 107 -2.24 -1.12 8.91
CA PHE A 107 -1.02 -1.90 8.67
C PHE A 107 0.13 -1.00 8.20
N ASN A 108 1.27 -1.08 8.87
CA ASN A 108 2.47 -0.30 8.58
C ASN A 108 3.69 -1.22 8.32
N SER A 109 4.82 -0.63 7.95
CA SER A 109 6.03 -1.39 7.60
C SER A 109 6.58 -2.24 8.74
N ALA A 110 6.33 -1.90 10.01
CA ALA A 110 6.77 -2.73 11.14
C ALA A 110 6.06 -4.09 11.14
N ASP A 111 4.82 -4.15 10.66
CA ASP A 111 4.08 -5.40 10.60
C ASP A 111 4.64 -6.37 9.55
N TRP A 112 5.32 -5.87 8.50
CA TRP A 112 6.03 -6.70 7.53
C TRP A 112 7.16 -7.50 8.20
N TYR A 113 7.92 -6.86 9.11
CA TYR A 113 8.98 -7.53 9.87
C TYR A 113 8.45 -8.58 10.85
N MET A 114 7.19 -8.45 11.29
CA MET A 114 6.59 -9.31 12.32
C MET A 114 5.70 -10.42 11.77
N LEU A 115 5.88 -10.80 10.50
CA LEU A 115 5.12 -11.90 9.89
C LEU A 115 5.53 -13.26 10.47
N GLY A 116 4.80 -13.69 11.50
CA GLY A 116 4.89 -15.00 12.18
C GLY A 116 3.64 -15.27 13.03
N GLU A 117 3.60 -16.37 13.78
CA GLU A 117 2.43 -16.82 14.57
C GLU A 117 1.95 -15.81 15.64
N VAL A 118 2.74 -14.77 15.94
CA VAL A 118 2.34 -13.63 16.80
C VAL A 118 1.51 -12.57 16.03
N HIS A 119 1.10 -12.87 14.79
CA HIS A 119 0.05 -12.19 14.01
C HIS A 119 0.16 -10.66 13.91
N TYR A 120 0.92 -10.08 12.95
CA TYR A 120 0.92 -8.62 12.73
C TYR A 120 0.98 -7.82 14.06
N GLY A 121 1.75 -8.31 15.05
CA GLY A 121 1.85 -7.74 16.40
C GLY A 121 0.57 -7.74 17.26
N GLY A 122 -0.35 -8.69 17.08
CA GLY A 122 -1.66 -8.69 17.75
C GLY A 122 -2.62 -7.61 17.24
N ARG A 123 -2.29 -6.95 16.11
CA ARG A 123 -3.09 -5.86 15.53
C ARG A 123 -4.46 -6.33 15.04
N VAL A 124 -4.54 -7.55 14.51
CA VAL A 124 -5.79 -8.15 14.03
C VAL A 124 -6.54 -8.76 15.22
N THR A 125 -7.65 -8.15 15.61
CA THR A 125 -8.37 -8.47 16.85
C THR A 125 -9.66 -9.25 16.62
N ASP A 126 -10.37 -9.01 15.51
CA ASP A 126 -11.59 -9.73 15.14
C ASP A 126 -11.33 -11.18 14.73
N ASP A 127 -12.24 -12.09 15.09
CA ASP A 127 -12.07 -13.52 14.89
C ASP A 127 -12.20 -13.96 13.43
N PHE A 128 -13.05 -13.30 12.64
CA PHE A 128 -13.16 -13.59 11.21
C PHE A 128 -11.97 -13.01 10.44
N ASP A 129 -11.50 -11.82 10.81
CA ASP A 129 -10.29 -11.23 10.27
C ASP A 129 -9.04 -12.09 10.55
N LYS A 130 -8.93 -12.66 11.77
CA LYS A 130 -7.88 -13.64 12.10
C LYS A 130 -7.99 -14.90 11.26
N LYS A 131 -9.20 -15.44 11.07
CA LYS A 131 -9.43 -16.63 10.22
C LYS A 131 -9.02 -16.36 8.77
N LEU A 132 -9.36 -15.20 8.23
CA LEU A 132 -8.96 -14.77 6.88
C LEU A 132 -7.43 -14.74 6.76
N LEU A 133 -6.75 -14.06 7.68
CA LEU A 133 -5.29 -13.98 7.66
C LEU A 133 -4.63 -15.36 7.80
N ASN A 134 -5.12 -16.19 8.72
CA ASN A 134 -4.66 -17.57 8.88
C ASN A 134 -4.89 -18.42 7.63
N THR A 135 -5.94 -18.14 6.87
CA THR A 135 -6.21 -18.85 5.62
C THR A 135 -5.17 -18.50 4.56
N PHE A 136 -4.81 -17.21 4.42
CA PHE A 136 -3.68 -16.83 3.54
C PHE A 136 -2.39 -17.53 3.94
N CYS A 137 -2.06 -17.53 5.23
CA CYS A 137 -0.86 -18.21 5.73
C CYS A 137 -0.88 -19.70 5.39
N LYS A 138 -1.99 -20.39 5.68
CA LYS A 138 -2.14 -21.83 5.43
C LYS A 138 -2.13 -22.22 3.96
N VAL A 139 -2.62 -21.36 3.06
CA VAL A 139 -2.68 -21.65 1.62
C VAL A 139 -1.34 -21.35 0.96
N TRP A 140 -0.67 -20.26 1.33
CA TRP A 140 0.56 -19.83 0.67
C TRP A 140 1.83 -20.39 1.30
N PHE A 141 1.91 -20.47 2.63
CA PHE A 141 3.14 -20.87 3.33
C PHE A 141 3.11 -22.38 3.62
N THR A 142 3.18 -23.15 2.54
CA THR A 142 3.34 -24.61 2.55
C THR A 142 4.58 -24.98 1.75
N ASP A 143 5.04 -26.24 1.80
CA ASP A 143 6.18 -26.69 0.98
C ASP A 143 5.96 -26.46 -0.53
N HIS A 144 4.71 -26.41 -0.97
CA HIS A 144 4.33 -26.11 -2.35
C HIS A 144 4.72 -24.69 -2.79
N ILE A 145 5.03 -23.76 -1.87
CA ILE A 145 5.48 -22.41 -2.21
C ILE A 145 6.77 -22.41 -3.03
N PHE A 146 7.57 -23.46 -2.91
CA PHE A 146 8.85 -23.61 -3.62
C PHE A 146 8.70 -24.35 -4.96
N ALA A 147 7.49 -24.76 -5.34
CA ALA A 147 7.22 -25.43 -6.60
C ALA A 147 7.20 -24.43 -7.78
N GLU A 148 7.65 -24.85 -8.96
CA GLU A 148 7.75 -23.99 -10.16
C GLU A 148 6.39 -23.53 -10.70
N ASP A 149 5.33 -24.28 -10.39
CA ASP A 149 3.94 -24.00 -10.77
C ASP A 149 3.18 -23.18 -9.70
N PHE A 150 3.81 -22.89 -8.57
CA PHE A 150 3.20 -22.03 -7.55
C PHE A 150 2.93 -20.62 -8.09
N CYS A 151 1.74 -20.11 -7.82
CA CYS A 151 1.39 -18.71 -8.00
C CYS A 151 0.38 -18.27 -6.94
N PHE A 152 0.48 -17.02 -6.50
CA PHE A 152 -0.48 -16.41 -5.58
C PHE A 152 -1.83 -16.21 -6.26
N TYR A 153 -1.77 -15.83 -7.55
CA TYR A 153 -2.88 -15.70 -8.47
C TYR A 153 -2.34 -15.80 -9.90
N LYS A 154 -3.20 -16.02 -10.90
CA LYS A 154 -2.83 -16.09 -12.33
C LYS A 154 -1.91 -14.92 -12.71
N GLY A 155 -0.67 -15.24 -13.08
CA GLY A 155 0.35 -14.26 -13.48
C GLY A 155 1.20 -13.68 -12.33
N TYR A 156 0.85 -13.91 -11.06
CA TYR A 156 1.62 -13.50 -9.89
C TYR A 156 2.36 -14.70 -9.31
N LYS A 157 3.51 -14.99 -9.90
CA LYS A 157 4.46 -16.01 -9.42
C LYS A 157 5.44 -15.39 -8.43
N ILE A 158 6.17 -16.26 -7.73
CA ILE A 158 7.35 -15.82 -6.99
C ILE A 158 8.45 -15.45 -7.97
N ILE A 159 9.01 -14.25 -7.79
CA ILE A 159 10.18 -13.78 -8.52
C ILE A 159 11.37 -13.78 -7.57
N VAL A 160 12.54 -14.16 -8.08
CA VAL A 160 13.77 -14.29 -7.31
C VAL A 160 14.86 -13.53 -8.05
N TYR A 161 15.29 -12.43 -7.47
CA TYR A 161 16.48 -11.67 -7.87
C TYR A 161 17.45 -11.56 -6.72
N LYS A 162 18.72 -11.24 -7.03
CA LYS A 162 19.74 -11.03 -6.02
C LYS A 162 19.77 -9.58 -5.55
N GLN A 163 19.59 -8.64 -6.47
CA GLN A 163 19.65 -7.23 -6.13
C GLN A 163 18.25 -6.63 -5.94
N VAL A 164 18.11 -5.77 -4.93
CA VAL A 164 16.88 -4.97 -4.72
C VAL A 164 16.50 -4.19 -5.98
N THR A 165 17.50 -3.67 -6.72
CA THR A 165 17.27 -2.90 -7.96
C THR A 165 16.57 -3.70 -9.05
N GLU A 166 16.87 -5.00 -9.18
CA GLU A 166 16.22 -5.88 -10.17
C GLU A 166 14.73 -6.06 -9.85
N TYR A 167 14.37 -6.19 -8.57
CA TYR A 167 12.97 -6.20 -8.15
C TYR A 167 12.28 -4.89 -8.52
N LEU A 168 12.90 -3.75 -8.22
CA LEU A 168 12.31 -2.43 -8.51
C LEU A 168 12.12 -2.21 -10.02
N GLU A 169 13.04 -2.71 -10.86
CA GLU A 169 12.88 -2.69 -12.31
C GLU A 169 11.76 -3.61 -12.78
N HIS A 170 11.67 -4.82 -12.23
CA HIS A 170 10.57 -5.73 -12.53
C HIS A 170 9.21 -5.12 -12.17
N PHE A 171 9.09 -4.50 -10.99
CA PHE A 171 7.84 -3.88 -10.56
C PHE A 171 7.38 -2.77 -11.49
N LYS A 172 8.28 -1.99 -12.09
CA LYS A 172 7.91 -0.98 -13.09
C LYS A 172 7.19 -1.57 -14.30
N SER A 173 7.48 -2.83 -14.66
CA SER A 173 6.83 -3.54 -15.75
C SER A 173 5.46 -4.14 -15.39
N MET A 174 5.11 -4.22 -14.10
CA MET A 174 3.83 -4.75 -13.64
C MET A 174 2.67 -3.79 -13.95
N THR A 175 1.46 -4.37 -14.01
CA THR A 175 0.23 -3.61 -14.21
C THR A 175 -0.01 -2.60 -13.08
N PRO A 176 -0.51 -1.40 -13.39
CA PRO A 176 -0.83 -0.39 -12.39
C PRO A 176 -2.06 -0.73 -11.55
N THR A 177 -2.97 -1.54 -12.09
CA THR A 177 -4.26 -1.87 -11.50
C THR A 177 -4.45 -3.37 -11.53
N ASP A 178 -4.91 -3.95 -10.42
CA ASP A 178 -5.11 -5.39 -10.30
C ASP A 178 -6.61 -5.72 -10.15
N VAL A 179 -6.97 -6.95 -10.51
CA VAL A 179 -8.34 -7.44 -10.36
C VAL A 179 -8.61 -7.88 -8.92
N PRO A 180 -9.85 -7.73 -8.38
CA PRO A 180 -10.17 -8.10 -7.00
C PRO A 180 -9.78 -9.51 -6.59
N GLN A 181 -9.81 -10.45 -7.53
CA GLN A 181 -9.49 -11.85 -7.31
C GLN A 181 -8.03 -12.06 -6.88
N VAL A 182 -7.11 -11.17 -7.26
CA VAL A 182 -5.73 -11.24 -6.76
C VAL A 182 -5.68 -11.06 -5.25
N TYR A 183 -6.59 -10.24 -4.71
CA TYR A 183 -6.75 -10.03 -3.27
C TYR A 183 -7.62 -11.09 -2.59
N GLY A 184 -8.07 -12.12 -3.32
CA GLY A 184 -9.00 -13.12 -2.82
C GLY A 184 -10.45 -12.62 -2.69
N LEU A 185 -10.85 -11.63 -3.51
CA LEU A 185 -12.20 -11.07 -3.53
C LEU A 185 -12.96 -11.47 -4.81
N HIS A 186 -14.29 -11.43 -4.77
CA HIS A 186 -15.12 -11.66 -5.94
C HIS A 186 -15.02 -10.48 -6.94
N THR A 187 -15.29 -10.72 -8.23
CA THR A 187 -15.27 -9.68 -9.29
C THR A 187 -16.11 -8.45 -8.95
N ASN A 188 -17.22 -8.65 -8.25
CA ASN A 188 -18.16 -7.59 -7.89
C ASN A 188 -17.62 -6.62 -6.83
N ALA A 189 -16.50 -6.93 -6.18
CA ALA A 189 -15.91 -6.06 -5.17
C ALA A 189 -15.45 -4.69 -5.72
N ASN A 190 -15.28 -4.56 -7.04
CA ASN A 190 -14.99 -3.27 -7.69
C ASN A 190 -16.24 -2.40 -7.93
N ILE A 191 -17.44 -2.91 -7.66
CA ILE A 191 -18.71 -2.22 -7.95
C ILE A 191 -19.25 -1.49 -6.70
N THR A 192 -18.70 -1.78 -5.52
CA THR A 192 -19.13 -1.22 -4.22
C THR A 192 -18.22 -0.07 -3.82
#